data_AF-A0A1I0BLV8-F1
#
_entry.id   AF-A0A1I0BLV8-F1
#
_cell.length_a   1.000
_cell.length_b   1.000
_cell.length_c   1.000
_cell.angle_alpha   90.00
_cell.angle_beta   90.00
_cell.angle_gamma   90.00
#
_symmetry.space_group_name_H-M   'P 1'
#
loop_
_entity.id
_entity.type
_entity.pdbx_description
1 polymer ?
#
loop_
_entity_poly.entity_id
_entity_poly.type
_entity_poly.pdbx_seq_one_letter_code
_entity_poly.pdbx_strand_id
1 'polypeptide(L)' 'MTKKVITSFTSLTTAEGKNLTFTYSEINEDGQKIKENERHTIIVMDEEIEKKIEDIQSFLMTKIK' A
#
# COMPACT_ATOMS: atom_id res chain seq x y z
N MET A 1 4.45 2.83 -23.61
CA MET A 1 4.81 2.76 -22.18
C MET A 1 3.55 2.87 -21.33
N THR A 2 3.38 2.02 -20.32
CA THR A 2 2.22 2.11 -19.42
C THR A 2 2.63 2.71 -18.08
N LYS A 3 1.79 3.59 -17.54
CA LYS A 3 2.00 4.24 -16.23
C LYS A 3 1.19 3.49 -15.18
N LYS A 4 1.86 3.01 -14.13
CA LYS A 4 1.20 2.41 -12.96
C LYS A 4 1.15 3.41 -11.82
N VAL A 5 -0.01 3.56 -11.21
CA VAL A 5 -0.24 4.48 -10.09
C VAL A 5 -0.90 3.73 -8.96
N ILE A 6 -0.30 3.78 -7.76
CA ILE A 6 -0.94 3.28 -6.53
C ILE A 6 -2.07 4.24 -6.17
N THR A 7 -3.28 3.71 -6.07
CA THR A 7 -4.49 4.49 -5.79
C THR A 7 -4.87 4.48 -4.32
N SER A 8 -4.59 3.38 -3.62
CA SER A 8 -4.78 3.30 -2.17
C SER A 8 -3.90 2.20 -1.59
N PHE A 9 -3.62 2.29 -0.29
CA PHE A 9 -3.05 1.17 0.45
C PHE A 9 -3.57 1.14 1.88
N THR A 10 -3.40 -0.01 2.53
CA THR A 10 -3.80 -0.28 3.91
C THR A 10 -2.81 -1.26 4.52
N SER A 11 -2.27 -0.92 5.69
CA SER A 11 -1.46 -1.82 6.51
C SER A 11 -2.35 -2.49 7.57
N LEU A 12 -2.31 -3.82 7.64
CA LEU A 12 -3.02 -4.61 8.63
C LEU A 12 -2.04 -5.59 9.30
N THR A 13 -1.91 -5.51 10.62
CA THR A 13 -1.15 -6.53 11.38
C THR A 13 -2.02 -7.78 11.57
N THR A 14 -1.54 -8.94 11.14
CA THR A 14 -2.17 -10.25 11.33
C THR A 14 -1.22 -11.20 12.08
N ALA A 15 -1.67 -12.42 12.38
CA ALA A 15 -0.84 -13.43 13.05
C ALA A 15 0.41 -13.85 12.24
N GLU A 16 0.37 -13.65 10.91
CA GLU A 16 1.45 -14.01 9.98
C GLU A 16 2.44 -12.85 9.74
N GLY A 17 2.17 -11.68 10.32
CA GLY A 17 2.98 -10.47 10.13
C GLY A 17 2.16 -9.26 9.67
N LYS A 18 2.83 -8.24 9.12
CA LYS A 18 2.15 -7.03 8.61
C LYS A 18 1.79 -7.21 7.14
N ASN A 19 0.49 -7.30 6.88
CA ASN A 19 -0.07 -7.30 5.55
C ASN A 19 -0.17 -5.87 5.00
N LEU A 20 0.38 -5.64 3.81
CA LEU A 20 0.18 -4.41 3.06
C LEU A 20 -0.71 -4.71 1.85
N THR A 21 -1.94 -4.24 1.91
CA THR A 21 -2.88 -4.32 0.79
C THR A 21 -2.86 -3.00 0.04
N PHE A 22 -2.70 -3.03 -1.27
CA PHE A 22 -2.74 -1.84 -2.10
C PHE A 22 -3.58 -2.06 -3.36
N THR A 23 -4.10 -0.96 -3.89
CA THR A 23 -4.73 -0.94 -5.21
C THR A 23 -3.89 -0.11 -6.16
N TYR A 24 -3.84 -0.51 -7.43
CA TYR A 24 -3.21 0.29 -8.47
C TYR A 24 -4.08 0.36 -9.72
N SER A 25 -3.83 1.40 -10.51
CA SER A 25 -4.37 1.54 -11.85
C SER A 25 -3.24 1.63 -12.86
N GLU A 26 -3.46 1.09 -14.05
CA GLU A 26 -2.53 1.14 -15.17
C GLU A 26 -3.13 1.98 -16.29
N ILE A 27 -2.41 2.99 -16.74
CA ILE A 27 -2.84 3.95 -17.76
C ILE A 27 -1.91 3.81 -18.97
N ASN A 28 -2.46 3.70 -20.17
CA ASN A 28 -1.68 3.68 -21.41
C ASN A 28 -1.28 5.09 -21.87
N GLU A 29 -0.52 5.18 -22.96
CA GLU A 29 -0.06 6.47 -23.52
C GLU A 29 -1.21 7.31 -24.07
N ASP A 30 -2.30 6.66 -24.48
CA ASP A 30 -3.53 7.31 -24.95
C ASP A 30 -4.41 7.83 -23.80
N GLY A 31 -3.92 7.75 -22.55
CA GLY A 31 -4.62 8.22 -21.35
C GLY A 31 -5.79 7.31 -20.91
N GLN A 32 -5.93 6.13 -21.50
CA GLN A 32 -6.95 5.15 -21.15
C GLN A 32 -6.48 4.27 -20.00
N LYS A 33 -7.38 3.98 -19.06
CA LYS A 33 -7.13 3.01 -17.99
C LYS A 33 -7.20 1.60 -18.57
N ILE A 34 -6.07 0.90 -18.60
CA ILE A 34 -5.98 -0.52 -18.96
C ILE A 34 -6.44 -1.40 -17.80
N LYS A 35 -6.08 -1.01 -16.57
CA LYS A 35 -6.49 -1.67 -15.32
C LYS A 35 -6.89 -0.63 -14.31
N GLU A 36 -7.95 -0.93 -13.57
CA GLU A 36 -8.52 -0.01 -12.58
C GLU A 36 -8.83 -0.78 -11.30
N ASN A 37 -8.38 -0.23 -10.17
CA ASN A 37 -8.63 -0.75 -8.82
C ASN A 37 -8.19 -2.21 -8.59
N GLU A 38 -7.15 -2.66 -9.29
CA GLU A 38 -6.58 -3.99 -9.07
C GLU A 38 -5.96 -4.07 -7.68
N ARG A 39 -6.43 -5.01 -6.87
CA ARG A 39 -6.04 -5.16 -5.46
C ARG A 39 -5.01 -6.27 -5.30
N HIS A 40 -3.91 -5.95 -4.63
CA HIS A 40 -2.88 -6.89 -4.24
C HIS A 40 -2.62 -6.81 -2.74
N THR A 41 -2.27 -7.94 -2.15
CA THR A 41 -1.85 -8.06 -0.75
C THR A 41 -0.50 -8.73 -0.69
N ILE A 42 0.40 -8.15 0.09
CA ILE A 42 1.73 -8.70 0.36
C ILE A 42 1.97 -8.77 1.87
N ILE A 43 2.74 -9.75 2.32
CA ILE A 43 3.29 -9.76 3.67
C ILE A 43 4.61 -8.98 3.63
N VAL A 44 4.72 -7.95 4.47
CA VAL A 44 5.95 -7.16 4.59
C VAL A 44 6.99 -8.01 5.33
N MET A 45 8.05 -8.37 4.61
CA MET A 45 9.21 -9.09 5.16
C MET A 45 10.46 -8.22 5.24
N ASP A 46 10.40 -7.01 4.68
CA ASP A 46 11.50 -6.04 4.70
C ASP A 46 11.43 -5.21 5.98
N GLU A 47 12.49 -5.30 6.80
CA GLU A 47 12.57 -4.64 8.11
C GLU A 47 12.52 -3.11 8.01
N GLU A 48 13.05 -2.51 6.94
CA GLU A 48 13.04 -1.06 6.76
C GLU A 48 11.62 -0.57 6.45
N ILE A 49 10.91 -1.27 5.58
CA ILE A 49 9.50 -0.98 5.27
C ILE A 49 8.62 -1.20 6.50
N GLU A 50 8.86 -2.28 7.23
CA GLU A 50 8.16 -2.57 8.47
C GLU A 50 8.30 -1.42 9.49
N LYS A 51 9.53 -0.93 9.70
CA LYS A 51 9.79 0.20 10.59
C LYS A 51 9.05 1.47 10.17
N LYS A 52 9.01 1.79 8.87
CA LYS A 52 8.27 2.97 8.37
C LYS A 52 6.78 2.87 8.67
N ILE A 53 6.20 1.67 8.58
CA ILE A 53 4.79 1.45 8.96
C ILE A 53 4.59 1.68 10.46
N GLU A 54 5.52 1.22 11.30
CA GLU A 54 5.47 1.45 12.75
C GLU A 54 5.61 2.92 13.13
N ASP A 55 6.46 3.67 12.44
CA ASP A 55 6.62 5.12 12.66
C ASP A 55 5.30 5.86 12.36
N ILE A 56 4.61 5.49 11.28
CA ILE A 56 3.28 6.03 10.95
C ILE A 56 2.27 5.67 12.05
N GLN A 57 2.23 4.41 12.48
CA GLN A 57 1.33 3.97 13.56
C GLN A 57 1.58 4.74 14.86
N SER A 58 2.85 4.88 15.24
CA SER A 58 3.28 5.63 16.42
C SER A 58 2.86 7.10 16.33
N PHE A 59 3.04 7.73 15.18
CA PHE A 59 2.55 9.09 14.93
C PHE A 59 1.03 9.18 15.08
N LEU A 60 0.25 8.26 14.50
CA LEU A 60 -1.21 8.25 14.61
C LEU A 60 -1.67 8.10 16.06
N MET A 61 -1.00 7.27 16.87
CA MET A 61 -1.29 7.12 18.30
C MET A 61 -1.12 8.44 19.07
N THR A 62 -0.26 9.35 18.62
CA THR A 62 -0.16 10.70 19.23
C THR A 62 -1.37 11.58 18.97
N LYS A 63 -2.21 11.24 17.98
CA LYS A 63 -3.38 12.03 17.55
C LYS A 63 -4.71 11.55 18.12
N ILE A 64 -4.71 10.41 18.80
CA ILE A 64 -5.91 9.79 19.42
C ILE A 64 -5.99 10.13 20.93
N LYS A 65 -5.06 10.96 21.43
CA LYS A 65 -5.12 11.50 22.79
C LYS A 65 -6.13 12.63 22.94
#